data_AF-A0A7R9EB09-F1
#
_entry.id   AF-A0A7R9EB09-F1
#
_cell.length_a   1.000
_cell.length_b   1.000
_cell.length_c   1.000
_cell.angle_alpha   90.00
_cell.angle_beta   90.00
_cell.angle_gamma   90.00
#
_symmetry.space_group_name_H-M   'P 1'
#
loop_
_entity.id
_entity.type
_entity.pdbx_description
1 polymer ?
#
loop_
_entity_poly.entity_id
_entity_poly.type
_entity_poly.pdbx_seq_one_letter_code
_entity_poly.pdbx_strand_id
1 'polypeptide(L)'
;MFGTASFGNPNASNAVDACCSMEANCDSMAVMAATLANGGICPITEEKVLTPDSVRDVLSLMHSCGMYDYSGQFAFKVGLPAKSGVCGGMLVVIPNVMGICSWSPPLDHMGNSCRGVQFCESNTAPTPHQRRMARSFRIHGYQDLEKTATV
;
A
#
# COMPACT_ATOMS: atom_id res chain seq x y z
N MET A 1 14.72 -14.86 25.42
CA MET A 1 13.79 -15.47 24.44
C MET A 1 13.68 -14.52 23.25
N PHE A 2 14.73 -14.44 22.42
CA PHE A 2 14.71 -13.71 21.14
C PHE A 2 15.23 -14.69 20.08
N GLY A 3 14.33 -15.51 19.55
CA GLY A 3 14.58 -16.34 18.39
C GLY A 3 14.21 -15.57 17.14
N THR A 4 14.96 -14.53 16.80
CA THR A 4 14.90 -13.98 15.44
C THR A 4 15.63 -14.97 14.54
N ALA A 5 14.93 -15.58 13.59
CA ALA A 5 15.55 -16.50 12.65
C ALA A 5 16.74 -15.82 11.94
N SER A 6 17.92 -16.33 12.22
CA SER A 6 19.12 -16.26 11.37
C SER A 6 19.74 -14.89 11.08
N PHE A 7 20.23 -14.18 12.10
CA PHE A 7 21.44 -13.37 11.92
C PHE A 7 22.62 -14.32 11.61
N GLY A 8 23.00 -14.44 10.34
CA GLY A 8 24.16 -15.25 9.89
C GLY A 8 23.89 -16.37 8.88
N ASN A 9 22.66 -16.56 8.41
CA ASN A 9 22.39 -17.49 7.30
C ASN A 9 22.55 -16.74 5.96
N PRO A 10 23.56 -17.06 5.13
CA PRO A 10 23.75 -16.39 3.84
C PRO A 10 22.55 -16.56 2.89
N ASN A 11 21.78 -17.64 3.03
CA ASN A 11 20.56 -17.86 2.25
C ASN A 11 19.44 -16.88 2.60
N ALA A 12 19.41 -16.36 3.85
CA ALA A 12 18.42 -15.37 4.25
C ALA A 12 18.70 -13.99 3.63
N SER A 13 19.98 -13.59 3.52
CA SER A 13 20.39 -12.38 2.80
C SER A 13 19.98 -12.48 1.32
N ASN A 14 20.35 -13.58 0.67
CA ASN A 14 20.04 -13.78 -0.75
C ASN A 14 18.53 -13.76 -1.03
N ALA A 15 17.71 -14.25 -0.09
CA ALA A 15 16.25 -14.21 -0.22
C ALA A 15 15.68 -12.79 -0.12
N VAL A 16 16.17 -11.95 0.79
CA VAL A 16 15.72 -10.54 0.87
C VAL A 16 16.21 -9.73 -0.32
N ASP A 17 17.43 -9.98 -0.79
CA ASP A 17 17.99 -9.33 -1.98
C ASP A 17 17.18 -9.67 -3.23
N ALA A 18 16.81 -10.95 -3.39
CA ALA A 18 15.93 -11.39 -4.46
C ALA A 18 14.55 -10.71 -4.39
N CYS A 19 13.95 -10.60 -3.20
CA CYS A 19 12.65 -9.94 -3.04
C CYS A 19 12.70 -8.42 -3.33
N CYS A 20 13.78 -7.74 -2.96
CA CYS A 20 13.94 -6.31 -3.16
C CYS A 20 14.36 -5.93 -4.60
N SER A 21 14.85 -6.89 -5.38
CA SER A 21 15.23 -6.72 -6.79
C SER A 21 14.14 -7.14 -7.77
N MET A 22 12.96 -7.56 -7.28
CA MET A 22 11.83 -7.87 -8.13
C MET A 22 11.32 -6.61 -8.84
N GLU A 23 11.22 -6.68 -10.17
CA GLU A 23 10.57 -5.64 -10.96
C GLU A 23 9.05 -5.80 -10.88
N ALA A 24 8.37 -4.75 -10.45
CA ALA A 24 6.91 -4.71 -10.38
C ALA A 24 6.38 -3.43 -11.00
N ASN A 25 5.34 -3.57 -11.83
CA ASN A 25 4.61 -2.44 -12.39
C ASN A 25 3.64 -1.84 -11.37
N CYS A 26 3.33 -0.55 -11.51
CA CYS A 26 2.35 0.12 -10.66
C CYS A 26 0.99 -0.58 -10.68
N ASP A 27 0.56 -1.07 -11.85
CA ASP A 27 -0.71 -1.79 -12.00
C ASP A 27 -0.69 -3.10 -11.21
N SER A 28 0.38 -3.89 -11.32
CA SER A 28 0.53 -5.14 -10.58
C SER A 28 0.55 -4.90 -9.06
N MET A 29 1.27 -3.86 -8.61
CA MET A 29 1.29 -3.48 -7.20
C MET A 29 -0.07 -2.95 -6.70
N ALA A 30 -0.82 -2.24 -7.54
CA ALA A 30 -2.17 -1.81 -7.21
C ALA A 30 -3.12 -3.01 -7.04
N VAL A 31 -2.98 -4.04 -7.87
CA VAL A 31 -3.72 -5.31 -7.71
C VAL A 31 -3.32 -6.01 -6.41
N MET A 32 -2.03 -6.06 -6.07
CA MET A 32 -1.58 -6.63 -4.78
C MET A 32 -2.19 -5.87 -3.59
N ALA A 33 -2.20 -4.54 -3.65
CA ALA A 33 -2.84 -3.70 -2.65
C ALA A 33 -4.36 -3.95 -2.58
N ALA A 34 -5.02 -4.15 -3.73
CA ALA A 34 -6.44 -4.45 -3.79
C ALA A 34 -6.76 -5.86 -3.26
N THR A 35 -5.88 -6.84 -3.46
CA THR A 35 -5.97 -8.16 -2.82
C THR A 35 -5.95 -8.04 -1.30
N LEU A 36 -5.09 -7.18 -0.74
CA LEU A 36 -5.09 -6.88 0.70
C LEU A 36 -6.36 -6.13 1.14
N ALA A 37 -6.85 -5.19 0.32
CA ALA A 37 -8.11 -4.49 0.59
C ALA A 37 -9.31 -5.46 0.64
N ASN A 38 -9.28 -6.51 -0.19
CA ASN A 38 -10.34 -7.50 -0.37
C ASN A 38 -10.16 -8.74 0.54
N GLY A 39 -9.49 -8.59 1.69
CA GLY A 39 -9.36 -9.67 2.67
C GLY A 39 -8.52 -10.86 2.20
N GLY A 40 -7.66 -10.67 1.20
CA GLY A 40 -6.74 -11.69 0.69
C GLY A 40 -7.19 -12.39 -0.59
N ILE A 41 -8.28 -11.93 -1.20
CA ILE A 41 -8.80 -12.46 -2.47
C ILE A 41 -8.40 -11.54 -3.62
N CYS A 42 -7.71 -12.07 -4.62
CA CYS A 42 -7.29 -11.31 -5.78
C CYS A 42 -8.52 -10.84 -6.58
N PRO A 43 -8.68 -9.53 -6.84
CA PRO A 43 -9.88 -9.03 -7.54
C PRO A 43 -9.93 -9.40 -9.03
N ILE A 44 -8.79 -9.79 -9.63
CA ILE A 44 -8.73 -10.16 -11.04
C ILE A 44 -8.96 -11.66 -11.24
N THR A 45 -8.34 -12.49 -10.39
CA THR A 45 -8.40 -13.95 -10.52
C THR A 45 -9.47 -14.59 -9.63
N GLU A 46 -10.06 -13.82 -8.71
CA GLU A 46 -10.99 -14.28 -7.66
C GLU A 46 -10.42 -15.38 -6.75
N GLU A 47 -9.11 -15.61 -6.81
CA GLU A 47 -8.42 -16.61 -6.03
C GLU A 47 -8.08 -16.08 -4.64
N LYS A 48 -8.28 -16.92 -3.62
CA LYS A 48 -7.85 -16.63 -2.26
C LYS A 48 -6.34 -16.86 -2.14
N VAL A 49 -5.58 -15.77 -2.19
CA VAL A 49 -4.11 -15.77 -2.08
C VAL A 49 -3.68 -15.76 -0.61
N LEU A 50 -4.41 -15.05 0.25
CA LEU A 50 -4.07 -14.89 1.67
C LEU A 50 -5.27 -15.23 2.56
N THR A 51 -4.97 -15.62 3.81
CA THR A 51 -6.01 -15.76 4.84
C THR A 51 -6.38 -14.38 5.40
N PRO A 52 -7.64 -14.18 5.82
CA PRO A 52 -8.08 -12.90 6.36
C PRO A 52 -7.31 -12.50 7.63
N ASP A 53 -6.88 -13.47 8.45
CA ASP A 53 -6.06 -13.22 9.63
C ASP A 53 -4.69 -12.65 9.25
N SER A 54 -4.01 -13.26 8.27
CA SER A 54 -2.73 -12.74 7.77
C SER A 54 -2.86 -11.35 7.16
N VAL A 55 -3.96 -11.08 6.44
CA VAL A 55 -4.23 -9.76 5.88
C VAL A 55 -4.40 -8.73 6.99
N ARG A 56 -5.15 -9.06 8.04
CA ARG A 56 -5.32 -8.17 9.20
C ARG A 56 -3.99 -7.84 9.87
N ASP A 57 -3.12 -8.83 10.05
CA ASP A 57 -1.79 -8.63 10.63
C ASP A 57 -0.91 -7.75 9.74
N VAL A 58 -0.91 -8.01 8.43
CA VAL A 58 -0.16 -7.21 7.45
C VAL A 58 -0.64 -5.76 7.43
N LEU A 59 -1.95 -5.52 7.38
CA LEU A 59 -2.51 -4.16 7.40
C LEU A 59 -2.19 -3.42 8.69
N SER A 60 -2.20 -4.14 9.83
CA SER A 60 -1.83 -3.56 11.13
C SER A 60 -0.36 -3.12 11.14
N LEU A 61 0.55 -3.93 10.59
CA LEU A 61 1.97 -3.61 10.47
C LEU A 61 2.24 -2.50 9.45
N MET A 62 1.51 -2.48 8.32
CA MET A 62 1.60 -1.40 7.35
C MET A 62 1.15 -0.07 7.96
N HIS A 63 0.13 -0.09 8.81
CA HIS A 63 -0.35 1.11 9.50
C HIS A 63 0.68 1.65 10.51
N SER A 64 1.33 0.78 11.28
CA SER A 64 2.25 1.21 12.35
C SER A 64 3.69 1.47 11.89
N CYS A 65 4.19 0.73 10.91
CA CYS A 65 5.62 0.71 10.53
C CYS A 65 5.88 0.92 9.03
N GLY A 66 4.85 1.13 8.21
CA GLY A 66 5.01 1.06 6.76
C GLY A 66 5.67 2.27 6.10
N MET A 67 5.75 3.41 6.79
CA MET A 67 6.31 4.68 6.30
C MET A 67 7.61 5.08 7.04
N TYR A 68 8.37 4.11 7.55
CA TYR A 68 9.60 4.33 8.32
C TYR A 68 9.36 5.26 9.53
N ASP A 69 10.25 6.23 9.77
CA ASP A 69 10.12 7.21 10.85
C ASP A 69 8.88 8.12 10.68
N TYR A 70 8.30 8.16 9.47
CA TYR A 70 7.07 8.90 9.19
C TYR A 70 5.79 8.14 9.57
N SER A 71 5.87 6.85 9.92
CA SER A 71 4.68 6.01 10.16
C SER A 71 3.76 6.55 11.25
N GLY A 72 4.32 7.09 12.33
CA GLY A 72 3.52 7.71 13.39
C GLY A 72 2.73 8.91 12.88
N GLN A 73 3.39 9.88 12.23
CA GLN A 73 2.72 11.06 11.69
C GLN A 73 1.71 10.72 10.58
N PHE A 74 2.04 9.74 9.73
CA PHE A 74 1.16 9.26 8.68
C PHE A 74 -0.12 8.63 9.25
N ALA A 75 0.01 7.80 10.29
CA ALA A 75 -1.14 7.21 10.98
C ALA A 75 -2.06 8.28 11.61
N PHE A 76 -1.48 9.36 12.17
CA PHE A 76 -2.27 10.46 12.74
C PHE A 76 -2.93 11.36 11.69
N LYS A 77 -2.26 11.64 10.57
CA LYS A 77 -2.77 12.56 9.54
C LYS A 77 -3.70 11.89 8.54
N VAL A 78 -3.30 10.70 8.04
CA VAL A 78 -3.96 9.98 6.94
C VAL A 78 -4.80 8.82 7.48
N GLY A 79 -4.26 8.06 8.44
CA GLY A 79 -4.97 6.95 9.07
C GLY A 79 -5.13 5.69 8.22
N LEU A 80 -4.47 5.62 7.05
CA LEU A 80 -4.57 4.46 6.15
C LEU A 80 -3.32 3.56 6.25
N PRO A 81 -3.45 2.23 6.08
CA PRO A 81 -2.30 1.35 5.89
C PRO A 81 -1.52 1.73 4.63
N ALA A 82 -0.23 2.03 4.77
CA ALA A 82 0.63 2.37 3.63
C ALA A 82 2.02 1.78 3.79
N LYS A 83 2.70 1.51 2.67
CA LYS A 83 4.10 1.08 2.64
C LYS A 83 4.88 1.90 1.61
N SER A 84 5.99 2.49 2.03
CA SER A 84 6.92 3.18 1.15
C SER A 84 8.12 2.30 0.77
N GLY A 85 8.68 2.49 -0.42
CA GLY A 85 9.89 1.85 -0.91
C GLY A 85 10.92 2.87 -1.39
N VAL A 86 12.19 2.58 -1.18
CA VAL A 86 13.33 3.42 -1.61
C VAL A 86 13.44 3.56 -3.14
N CYS A 87 12.75 2.72 -3.90
CA CYS A 87 12.60 2.88 -5.35
C CYS A 87 11.68 4.05 -5.74
N GLY A 88 11.07 4.75 -4.76
CA GLY A 88 10.07 5.79 -4.98
C GLY A 88 8.64 5.27 -5.09
N GLY A 89 8.45 3.96 -4.93
CA GLY A 89 7.13 3.32 -4.88
C GLY A 89 6.46 3.52 -3.52
N MET A 90 5.16 3.75 -3.52
CA MET A 90 4.32 3.85 -2.33
C MET A 90 3.02 3.09 -2.58
N LEU A 91 2.69 2.19 -1.68
CA LEU A 91 1.50 1.35 -1.71
C LEU A 91 0.57 1.78 -0.57
N VAL A 92 -0.71 1.94 -0.85
CA VAL A 92 -1.73 2.36 0.12
C VAL A 92 -2.93 1.44 -0.02
N VAL A 93 -3.49 0.99 1.10
CA VAL A 93 -4.63 0.09 1.11
C VAL A 93 -5.80 0.80 1.79
N ILE A 94 -6.96 0.79 1.14
CA ILE A 94 -8.23 1.21 1.72
C ILE A 94 -9.07 -0.08 1.90
N PRO A 95 -9.14 -0.63 3.12
CA PRO A 95 -9.84 -1.89 3.38
C PRO A 95 -11.28 -1.85 2.88
N ASN A 96 -11.72 -2.93 2.23
CA ASN A 96 -13.04 -3.08 1.61
C ASN A 96 -13.39 -2.09 0.49
N VAL A 97 -12.43 -1.30 0.00
CA VAL A 97 -12.67 -0.30 -1.05
C VAL A 97 -11.72 -0.49 -2.23
N MET A 98 -10.41 -0.25 -2.05
CA MET A 98 -9.42 -0.34 -3.13
C MET A 98 -7.99 -0.34 -2.62
N GLY A 99 -7.06 -0.80 -3.46
CA GLY A 99 -5.62 -0.62 -3.29
C GLY A 99 -5.08 0.44 -4.26
N ILE A 100 -4.15 1.27 -3.79
CA ILE A 100 -3.49 2.31 -4.60
C ILE A 100 -1.99 2.03 -4.61
N CYS A 101 -1.38 2.15 -5.79
CA CYS A 101 0.08 2.24 -5.91
C CYS A 101 0.44 3.56 -6.61
N SER A 102 1.39 4.28 -6.04
CA SER A 102 2.00 5.48 -6.61
C SER A 102 3.50 5.25 -6.75
N TRP A 103 4.07 5.66 -7.88
CA TRP A 103 5.52 5.62 -8.08
C TRP A 103 6.03 7.01 -8.45
N SER A 104 7.02 7.48 -7.69
CA SER A 104 7.66 8.78 -7.88
C SER A 104 9.10 8.72 -7.35
N PRO A 105 10.12 8.77 -8.23
CA PRO A 105 11.53 8.63 -7.86
C PRO A 105 12.07 9.59 -6.79
N PRO A 106 11.64 10.87 -6.71
CA PRO A 106 12.10 11.77 -5.65
C PRO A 106 11.63 11.32 -4.26
N LEU A 107 12.61 11.11 -3.37
CA LEU A 107 12.39 10.78 -1.96
C LEU A 107 12.60 11.99 -1.05
N ASP A 108 11.92 11.99 0.08
CA ASP A 108 12.13 12.96 1.16
C ASP A 108 13.33 12.58 2.02
N HIS A 109 13.63 13.42 3.02
CA HIS A 109 14.73 13.16 3.96
C HIS A 109 14.53 11.89 4.81
N MET A 110 13.32 11.34 4.87
CA MET A 110 12.97 10.12 5.60
C MET A 110 12.91 8.87 4.69
N GLY A 111 13.26 9.00 3.40
CA GLY A 111 13.25 7.90 2.44
C GLY A 111 11.86 7.54 1.90
N ASN A 112 10.86 8.40 2.09
CA ASN A 112 9.52 8.22 1.54
C ASN A 112 9.33 8.97 0.23
N SER A 113 8.47 8.46 -0.65
CA SER A 113 8.14 9.16 -1.90
C SER A 113 7.42 10.48 -1.61
N CYS A 114 8.07 11.62 -1.91
CA CYS A 114 7.53 12.96 -1.61
C CYS A 114 6.12 13.16 -2.16
N ARG A 115 5.92 12.76 -3.43
CA ARG A 115 4.64 12.93 -4.12
C ARG A 115 3.59 11.93 -3.63
N GLY A 116 4.00 10.71 -3.27
CA GLY A 116 3.10 9.71 -2.70
C GLY A 116 2.54 10.15 -1.36
N VAL A 117 3.41 10.65 -0.47
CA VAL A 117 2.99 11.18 0.83
C VAL A 117 2.08 12.38 0.66
N GLN A 118 2.47 13.35 -0.16
CA GLN A 118 1.65 14.54 -0.43
C GLN A 118 0.28 14.18 -1.05
N PHE A 119 0.23 13.19 -1.93
CA PHE A 119 -1.02 12.68 -2.49
C PHE A 119 -1.92 12.11 -1.39
N CYS A 120 -1.38 11.32 -0.46
CA CYS A 120 -2.17 10.77 0.63
C CYS A 120 -2.68 11.87 1.55
N GLU A 121 -1.81 12.80 1.98
CA GLU A 121 -2.18 13.89 2.89
C GLU A 121 -3.22 14.85 2.26
N SER A 122 -3.03 15.22 1.00
CA SER A 122 -3.98 16.09 0.29
C SER A 122 -5.34 15.43 0.08
N ASN A 123 -5.37 14.10 -0.11
CA ASN A 123 -6.60 13.33 -0.26
C ASN A 123 -7.17 12.81 1.07
N THR A 124 -6.58 13.09 2.23
CA THR A 124 -7.16 12.70 3.54
C THR A 124 -7.56 13.88 4.41
N ALA A 125 -7.57 15.09 3.85
CA ALA A 125 -8.34 16.17 4.44
C ALA A 125 -9.84 15.81 4.39
N PRO A 126 -10.60 15.92 5.50
CA PRO A 126 -12.02 15.60 5.53
C PRO A 126 -12.80 16.62 4.71
N THR A 127 -12.94 16.43 3.39
CA THR A 127 -13.75 17.33 2.56
C THR A 127 -14.59 16.61 1.49
N PRO A 128 -15.82 17.10 1.22
CA PRO A 128 -16.77 16.52 0.24
C PRO A 128 -16.30 16.55 -1.23
N HIS A 129 -15.12 17.09 -1.52
CA HIS A 129 -14.61 17.37 -2.86
C HIS A 129 -14.02 16.13 -3.57
N GLN A 130 -13.74 15.05 -2.84
CA GLN A 130 -13.10 13.83 -3.36
C GLN A 130 -13.90 13.07 -4.43
N ARG A 131 -15.22 13.29 -4.55
CA ARG A 131 -16.01 12.73 -5.67
C ARG A 131 -15.59 13.26 -7.05
N ARG A 132 -14.91 14.41 -7.13
CA ARG A 132 -14.56 15.06 -8.41
C ARG A 132 -13.15 14.73 -8.90
N MET A 133 -12.22 14.46 -7.99
CA MET A 133 -10.79 14.29 -8.33
C MET A 133 -10.45 12.91 -8.90
N ALA A 134 -11.23 11.88 -8.53
CA ALA A 134 -11.07 10.52 -9.03
C ALA A 134 -11.28 10.36 -10.56
N ARG A 135 -11.84 11.38 -11.22
CA ARG A 135 -12.01 11.42 -12.68
C ARG A 135 -10.82 12.02 -13.44
N SER A 136 -9.87 12.68 -12.76
CA SER A 136 -8.86 13.52 -13.43
C SER A 136 -7.49 12.85 -13.61
N PHE A 137 -7.24 11.73 -12.92
CA PHE A 137 -6.05 10.91 -13.08
C PHE A 137 -6.47 9.52 -13.54
N ARG A 138 -5.75 8.92 -14.49
CA ARG A 138 -5.95 7.51 -14.90
C ARG A 138 -5.56 6.59 -13.73
N ILE A 139 -6.43 6.51 -12.73
CA ILE A 139 -6.35 5.55 -11.65
C ILE A 139 -7.07 4.30 -12.17
N HIS A 140 -6.31 3.33 -12.68
CA HIS A 140 -6.85 2.00 -13.02
C HIS A 140 -7.31 1.34 -11.72
N GLY A 141 -8.63 1.38 -11.47
CA GLY A 141 -9.25 0.84 -10.26
C GLY A 141 -10.44 1.66 -9.72
N TYR A 142 -10.63 2.92 -10.15
CA TYR A 142 -11.78 3.71 -9.70
C TYR A 142 -13.09 3.41 -10.46
N GLN A 143 -13.02 2.78 -11.64
CA GLN A 143 -14.19 2.66 -12.53
C GLN A 143 -15.28 1.67 -12.05
N ASP A 144 -15.00 0.81 -11.07
CA ASP A 144 -15.96 -0.21 -10.62
C ASP A 144 -16.78 0.20 -9.38
N LEU A 145 -16.48 1.35 -8.76
CA LEU A 145 -17.17 1.82 -7.54
C LEU A 145 -18.43 2.66 -7.80
N GLU A 146 -18.74 3.03 -9.04
CA GLU A 146 -20.03 3.69 -9.36
C GLU A 146 -21.23 2.72 -9.35
N LYS A 147 -21.03 1.40 -9.28
CA LYS A 147 -22.14 0.43 -9.35
C LYS A 147 -22.65 -0.11 -8.01
N THR A 148 -21.97 0.15 -6.89
CA THR A 148 -22.29 -0.50 -5.60
C THR A 148 -22.82 0.47 -4.53
N ALA A 149 -22.85 1.77 -4.80
CA ALA A 149 -23.27 2.80 -3.83
C ALA A 149 -24.68 3.39 -4.07
N THR A 150 -25.55 2.62 -4.72
CA THR A 150 -27.00 2.90 -4.80
C THR A 150 -27.79 1.68 -4.35
N VAL A 151 -27.91 1.51 -3.03
CA VAL A 151 -29.08 0.91 -2.36
C VAL A 151 -29.31 1.70 -1.07
#